data_AF-A0A7Y4TR98-F1
#
_entry.id   AF-A0A7Y4TR98-F1
#
_cell.length_a   1.000
_cell.length_b   1.000
_cell.length_c   1.000
_cell.angle_alpha   90.00
_cell.angle_beta   90.00
_cell.angle_gamma   90.00
#
_symmetry.space_group_name_H-M   'P 1'
#
loop_
_entity.id
_entity.type
_entity.pdbx_description
1 polymer ?
#
loop_
_entity_poly.entity_id
_entity_poly.type
_entity_poly.pdbx_seq_one_letter_code
_entity_poly.pdbx_strand_id
1 'polypeptide(L)'
;MRKFNAFKRYFGLLFLFIAPFVIYELISGALKHIDTKKTELINSPVNWIVIIAIFTPIAIGLVIFGWYAFRGEYDHLPQKSKELDV
;
A
#
# COMPACT_ATOMS: atom_id res chain seq x y z
N MET A 1 -24.97 4.66 13.04
CA MET A 1 -23.61 4.34 13.51
C MET A 1 -22.99 3.06 12.90
N ARG A 2 -23.74 2.00 12.54
CA ARG A 2 -23.16 0.72 12.03
C ARG A 2 -22.58 0.73 10.60
N LYS A 3 -23.07 1.61 9.69
CA LYS A 3 -22.67 1.62 8.26
C LYS A 3 -21.27 2.21 8.00
N PHE A 4 -20.86 3.21 8.78
CA PHE A 4 -19.60 3.93 8.55
C PHE A 4 -18.37 3.06 8.87
N ASN A 5 -18.45 2.21 9.89
CA ASN A 5 -17.37 1.30 10.24
C ASN A 5 -17.21 0.16 9.23
N ALA A 6 -18.32 -0.32 8.64
CA ALA A 6 -18.26 -1.27 7.53
C ALA A 6 -17.53 -0.68 6.31
N PHE A 7 -17.79 0.59 5.97
CA PHE A 7 -17.10 1.29 4.88
C PHE A 7 -15.57 1.35 5.09
N LYS A 8 -15.11 1.69 6.29
CA LYS A 8 -13.67 1.70 6.63
C LYS A 8 -13.04 0.31 6.48
N ARG A 9 -13.73 -0.74 6.93
CA ARG A 9 -13.27 -2.13 6.83
C ARG A 9 -13.17 -2.59 5.37
N TYR A 10 -14.12 -2.24 4.52
CA TYR A 10 -14.07 -2.54 3.07
C TYR A 10 -12.92 -1.83 2.37
N PHE A 11 -12.64 -0.56 2.71
CA PHE A 11 -11.48 0.15 2.19
C PHE A 11 -10.16 -0.48 2.66
N GLY A 12 -10.09 -0.88 3.93
CA GLY A 12 -8.94 -1.64 4.45
C GLY A 12 -8.69 -2.92 3.65
N LEU A 13 -9.75 -3.69 3.40
CA LEU A 13 -9.68 -4.92 2.61
C LEU A 13 -9.26 -4.65 1.15
N LEU A 14 -9.77 -3.58 0.54
CA LEU A 14 -9.36 -3.17 -0.80
C LEU A 14 -7.86 -2.88 -0.84
N PHE A 15 -7.34 -2.10 0.12
CA PHE A 15 -5.92 -1.76 0.18
C PHE A 15 -5.03 -2.97 0.46
N LEU A 16 -5.52 -3.93 1.25
CA LEU A 16 -4.80 -5.17 1.56
C LEU A 16 -4.47 -5.99 0.31
N PHE A 17 -5.36 -6.01 -0.70
CA PHE A 17 -5.15 -6.76 -1.94
C PHE A 17 -4.54 -5.91 -3.07
N ILE A 18 -4.92 -4.63 -3.17
CA ILE A 18 -4.44 -3.77 -4.26
C ILE A 18 -2.96 -3.46 -4.12
N ALA A 19 -2.44 -3.31 -2.89
CA ALA A 19 -1.05 -2.94 -2.66
C ALA A 19 -0.08 -4.06 -3.10
N PRO A 20 -0.27 -5.34 -2.72
CA PRO A 20 0.52 -6.44 -3.28
C PRO A 20 0.37 -6.57 -4.79
N PHE A 21 -0.84 -6.36 -5.33
CA PHE A 21 -1.10 -6.43 -6.76
C PHE A 21 -0.31 -5.36 -7.54
N VAL A 22 -0.27 -4.12 -7.05
CA VAL A 22 0.53 -3.05 -7.67
C VAL A 22 2.03 -3.36 -7.64
N ILE A 23 2.55 -3.91 -6.54
CA ILE A 23 3.96 -4.33 -6.47
C ILE A 23 4.26 -5.45 -7.47
N TYR A 24 3.35 -6.42 -7.62
CA TYR A 24 3.46 -7.46 -8.62
C TYR A 24 3.51 -6.90 -10.06
N GLU A 25 2.64 -5.94 -10.38
CA GLU A 25 2.63 -5.28 -11.69
C GLU A 25 3.92 -4.47 -11.93
N LEU A 26 4.44 -3.78 -10.91
CA LEU A 26 5.71 -3.04 -11.03
C LEU A 26 6.90 -3.97 -11.29
N ILE A 27 6.99 -5.08 -10.59
CA ILE A 27 8.05 -6.09 -10.80
C ILE A 27 7.90 -6.72 -12.20
N SER A 28 6.68 -7.11 -12.57
CA SER A 28 6.39 -7.69 -13.88
C SER A 28 6.69 -6.72 -15.02
N GLY A 29 6.37 -5.43 -14.83
CA GLY A 29 6.69 -4.35 -15.76
C GLY A 29 8.19 -4.16 -15.91
N ALA A 30 8.94 -4.14 -14.80
CA ALA A 30 10.39 -4.03 -14.81
C ALA A 30 11.04 -5.19 -15.59
N LEU A 31 10.61 -6.43 -15.36
CA LEU A 31 11.14 -7.59 -16.07
C LEU A 31 10.90 -7.56 -17.58
N LYS A 32 9.80 -6.93 -18.04
CA LYS A 32 9.44 -6.84 -19.47
C LYS A 32 10.12 -5.66 -20.19
N HIS A 33 10.38 -4.56 -19.49
CA HIS A 33 10.79 -3.30 -20.12
C HIS A 33 12.23 -2.90 -19.82
N ILE A 34 12.91 -3.55 -18.87
CA ILE A 34 14.34 -3.33 -18.66
C ILE A 34 15.10 -3.90 -19.85
N ASP A 35 15.66 -3.00 -20.66
CA ASP A 35 16.64 -3.33 -21.69
C ASP A 35 17.99 -2.74 -21.26
N THR A 36 18.91 -3.61 -20.86
CA THR A 36 20.24 -3.22 -20.39
C THR A 36 21.10 -2.56 -21.46
N LYS A 37 20.68 -2.61 -22.74
CA LYS A 37 21.37 -1.98 -23.86
C LYS A 37 20.75 -0.64 -24.29
N LYS A 38 19.58 -0.27 -23.75
CA LYS A 38 18.91 0.99 -24.07
C LYS A 38 19.07 2.01 -22.95
N THR A 39 19.62 3.16 -23.29
CA THR A 39 19.78 4.34 -22.43
C THR A 39 18.56 5.26 -22.42
N GLU A 40 17.47 4.88 -23.09
CA GLU A 40 16.23 5.64 -23.05
C GLU A 40 15.72 5.72 -21.61
N LEU A 41 15.39 6.94 -21.17
CA LEU A 41 15.00 7.24 -19.79
C LEU A 41 13.92 6.27 -19.28
N ILE A 42 12.91 5.97 -20.09
CA ILE A 42 11.78 5.11 -19.69
C ILE A 42 12.14 3.63 -19.52
N ASN A 43 13.13 3.11 -20.26
CA ASN A 43 13.51 1.70 -20.24
C ASN A 43 14.77 1.45 -19.40
N SER A 44 15.34 2.50 -18.82
CA SER A 44 16.54 2.42 -17.98
C SER A 44 16.27 1.63 -16.69
N PRO A 45 17.15 0.67 -16.32
CA PRO A 45 17.05 -0.06 -15.06
C PRO A 45 16.96 0.85 -13.83
N VAL A 46 17.65 2.00 -13.87
CA VAL A 46 17.71 2.94 -12.74
C VAL A 46 16.32 3.47 -12.39
N ASN A 47 15.50 3.79 -13.39
CA ASN A 47 14.18 4.36 -13.15
C ASN A 47 13.21 3.33 -12.57
N TRP A 48 13.24 2.09 -13.05
CA TRP A 48 12.46 1.00 -12.48
C TRP A 48 12.83 0.71 -11.02
N ILE A 49 14.13 0.72 -10.70
CA ILE A 49 14.62 0.51 -9.33
C ILE A 49 14.11 1.62 -8.40
N VAL A 50 14.20 2.89 -8.82
CA VAL A 50 13.74 4.03 -8.00
C VAL A 50 12.23 3.94 -7.76
N ILE A 51 11.44 3.63 -8.79
CA ILE A 51 9.98 3.46 -8.64
C ILE A 51 9.67 2.33 -7.66
N ILE A 52 10.24 1.14 -7.85
CA ILE A 52 9.98 -0.01 -6.97
C ILE A 52 10.41 0.31 -5.53
N ALA A 53 11.56 0.95 -5.34
CA ALA A 53 12.09 1.29 -4.03
C ALA A 53 11.18 2.27 -3.25
N ILE A 54 10.55 3.23 -3.93
CA ILE A 54 9.62 4.18 -3.30
C ILE A 54 8.25 3.52 -3.04
N PHE A 55 7.73 2.77 -4.00
CA PHE A 55 6.39 2.17 -3.88
C PHE A 55 6.33 1.00 -2.90
N THR A 56 7.42 0.26 -2.70
CA THR A 56 7.48 -0.88 -1.77
C THR A 56 7.14 -0.52 -0.32
N PRO A 57 7.82 0.46 0.34
CA PRO A 57 7.47 0.83 1.71
C PRO A 57 6.06 1.42 1.83
N ILE A 58 5.57 2.12 0.80
CA ILE A 58 4.19 2.62 0.75
C ILE A 58 3.20 1.44 0.72
N ALA A 59 3.45 0.45 -0.13
CA ALA A 59 2.62 -0.75 -0.23
C ALA A 59 2.62 -1.56 1.07
N ILE A 60 3.77 -1.69 1.74
CA ILE A 60 3.87 -2.32 3.07
C ILE A 60 2.99 -1.57 4.07
N GLY A 61 3.07 -0.24 4.11
CA GLY A 61 2.22 0.59 4.96
C GLY A 61 0.72 0.37 4.68
N LEU A 62 0.33 0.30 3.41
CA LEU A 62 -1.06 0.04 3.00
C LEU A 62 -1.55 -1.36 3.36
N VAL A 63 -0.70 -2.38 3.25
CA VAL A 63 -1.02 -3.75 3.69
C VAL A 63 -1.24 -3.80 5.19
N ILE A 64 -0.33 -3.21 5.98
CA ILE A 64 -0.44 -3.14 7.43
C ILE A 64 -1.72 -2.39 7.82
N PHE A 65 -1.92 -1.20 7.26
CA PHE A 65 -3.12 -0.40 7.47
C PHE A 65 -4.40 -1.19 7.12
N GLY A 66 -4.42 -1.84 5.95
CA GLY A 66 -5.54 -2.63 5.48
C GLY A 66 -5.89 -3.78 6.40
N TRP A 67 -4.87 -4.46 6.94
CA TRP A 67 -5.02 -5.54 7.92
C TRP A 67 -5.64 -5.06 9.24
N TYR A 68 -5.10 -3.98 9.83
CA TYR A 68 -5.64 -3.41 11.08
C TYR A 68 -7.06 -2.86 10.88
N ALA A 69 -7.33 -2.23 9.73
CA ALA A 69 -8.66 -1.74 9.38
C ALA A 69 -9.67 -2.87 9.24
N PHE A 70 -9.30 -3.98 8.59
CA PHE A 70 -10.18 -5.14 8.46
C PHE A 70 -10.51 -5.78 9.82
N ARG A 71 -9.54 -5.84 10.73
CA ARG A 71 -9.72 -6.33 12.10
C ARG A 71 -10.61 -5.43 12.98
N GLY A 72 -10.95 -4.24 12.52
CA GLY A 72 -11.80 -3.30 13.28
C GLY A 72 -11.05 -2.48 14.32
N GLU A 73 -9.72 -2.46 14.27
CA GLU A 73 -8.86 -1.74 15.22
C GLU A 73 -9.01 -0.21 15.08
N TYR A 74 -9.62 0.27 13.98
CA TYR A 74 -9.99 1.67 13.74
C TYR A 74 -11.48 1.97 13.94
N ASP A 75 -12.25 1.04 14.50
CA ASP A 75 -13.70 1.24 14.74
C ASP A 75 -13.96 2.23 15.87
N HIS A 76 -13.05 2.29 16.84
CA HIS A 76 -13.06 3.25 17.93
C HIS A 76 -11.68 3.87 18.07
N LEU A 77 -11.59 5.14 17.69
CA LEU A 77 -10.40 5.95 17.93
C LEU A 77 -10.65 6.82 19.16
N PRO A 78 -9.69 6.93 20.09
CA PRO A 78 -9.82 7.77 21.27
C PRO A 78 -10.13 9.20 20.84
N GLN A 79 -11.17 9.77 21.42
CA GLN A 79 -11.64 11.11 21.06
C GLN A 79 -11.09 12.19 21.98
N LYS A 80 -10.58 11.80 23.16
CA LYS A 80 -9.99 12.70 24.15
C LYS A 80 -8.68 12.13 24.65
N SER A 81 -7.69 13.00 24.87
CA SER A 81 -6.37 12.58 25.38
C SER A 81 -6.45 11.84 26.72
N LYS A 82 -7.46 12.14 27.56
CA LYS A 82 -7.74 11.43 28.82
C LYS A 82 -8.08 9.94 28.65
N GLU A 83 -8.40 9.49 27.44
CA GLU A 83 -8.69 8.09 27.13
C GLU A 83 -7.41 7.29 26.79
N LEU A 84 -6.25 7.95 26.70
CA LEU A 84 -4.94 7.34 26.41
C LEU A 84 -4.12 7.07 27.68
N ASP A 85 -4.46 7.69 28.81
CA ASP A 85 -3.79 7.50 30.09
C ASP A 85 -4.34 6.24 30.77
N VAL A 86 -3.62 5.12 30.65
CA VAL A 86 -3.82 3.87 31.39
C VAL A 86 -2.91 3.84 32.61
#